data_AF-A0A654U5Y3-F1
#
_entry.id   AF-A0A654U5Y3-F1
#
_cell.length_a   1.000
_cell.length_b   1.000
_cell.length_c   1.000
_cell.angle_alpha   90.00
_cell.angle_beta   90.00
_cell.angle_gamma   90.00
#
_symmetry.space_group_name_H-M   'P 1'
#
loop_
_entity.id
_entity.type
_entity.pdbx_description
1 polymer ?
#
loop_
_entity_poly.entity_id
_entity_poly.type
_entity_poly.pdbx_seq_one_letter_code
_entity_poly.pdbx_strand_id
1 'polypeptide(L)'
;MNWLIPVVQIGAAVAALGSLLALILGVSRTTLAMARDRHLPRWLAAVHPRFKVPFRAELVVGAVVAALAATADIRGAIGFSSFGVLVYYAIANASALTLGLDEGRPRRLIPLVGLIGCVVLAFALPLSSVAAGAAVLGVGVAAYGVRRIITRRARQTDSGDTQRSGHPSAT
;
A
#
# COMPACT_ATOMS: atom_id res chain seq x y z
N MET A 1 -5.23 -40.30 -14.34
CA MET A 1 -5.48 -38.99 -13.70
C MET A 1 -4.57 -37.85 -14.18
N ASN A 2 -3.74 -38.03 -15.22
CA ASN A 2 -2.83 -36.96 -15.69
C ASN A 2 -3.48 -35.84 -16.52
N TRP A 3 -4.71 -36.02 -17.02
CA TRP A 3 -5.41 -35.00 -17.82
C TRP A 3 -5.94 -33.83 -16.96
N LEU A 4 -6.13 -34.06 -15.65
CA LEU A 4 -6.58 -33.02 -14.71
C LEU A 4 -5.48 -32.00 -14.42
N ILE A 5 -4.21 -32.41 -14.47
CA ILE A 5 -3.06 -31.55 -14.20
C ILE A 5 -3.02 -30.33 -15.13
N PRO A 6 -3.06 -30.47 -16.47
CA PRO A 6 -3.06 -29.31 -17.37
C PRO A 6 -4.35 -28.48 -17.24
N VAL A 7 -5.49 -29.10 -16.99
CA VAL A 7 -6.77 -28.38 -16.80
C VAL A 7 -6.70 -27.49 -15.55
N VAL A 8 -6.20 -28.02 -14.43
CA VAL A 8 -6.01 -27.25 -13.19
C VAL A 8 -4.95 -26.17 -13.38
N GLN A 9 -3.86 -26.45 -14.10
CA GLN A 9 -2.80 -25.48 -14.35
C GLN A 9 -3.28 -24.30 -15.22
N ILE A 10 -4.05 -24.59 -16.29
CA ILE A 10 -4.66 -23.56 -17.13
C ILE A 10 -5.69 -22.77 -16.32
N GLY A 11 -6.52 -23.44 -15.53
CA GLY A 11 -7.49 -22.79 -14.64
C GLY A 11 -6.82 -21.85 -13.62
N ALA A 12 -5.74 -22.30 -12.99
CA ALA A 12 -4.95 -21.50 -12.05
C ALA A 12 -4.32 -20.28 -12.74
N ALA A 13 -3.79 -20.43 -13.95
CA ALA A 13 -3.23 -19.33 -14.72
C ALA A 13 -4.28 -18.28 -15.09
N VAL A 14 -5.45 -18.70 -15.57
CA VAL A 14 -6.57 -17.80 -15.89
C VAL A 14 -7.08 -17.08 -14.65
N ALA A 15 -7.21 -17.78 -13.51
CA ALA A 15 -7.63 -17.19 -12.24
C ALA A 15 -6.61 -16.15 -11.73
N ALA A 16 -5.30 -16.44 -11.82
CA ALA A 16 -4.25 -15.51 -11.44
C ALA A 16 -4.26 -14.24 -12.30
N LEU A 17 -4.43 -14.39 -13.63
CA LEU A 17 -4.57 -13.25 -14.54
C LEU A 17 -5.81 -12.40 -14.23
N GLY A 18 -6.93 -13.05 -13.93
CA GLY A 18 -8.15 -12.36 -13.51
C GLY A 18 -7.96 -11.57 -12.21
N SER A 19 -7.30 -12.16 -11.21
CA SER A 19 -6.97 -11.49 -9.95
C SER A 19 -6.06 -10.28 -10.16
N LEU A 20 -5.01 -10.43 -10.98
CA LEU A 20 -4.09 -9.34 -11.31
C LEU A 20 -4.81 -8.18 -11.98
N LEU A 21 -5.68 -8.46 -12.96
CA LEU A 21 -6.46 -7.43 -13.65
C LEU A 21 -7.41 -6.70 -12.69
N ALA A 22 -8.06 -7.43 -11.77
CA ALA A 22 -8.91 -6.83 -10.74
C ALA A 22 -8.12 -5.92 -9.78
N LEU A 23 -6.92 -6.35 -9.37
CA LEU A 23 -6.01 -5.55 -8.53
C LEU A 23 -5.59 -4.26 -9.25
N ILE A 24 -5.18 -4.36 -10.52
CA ILE A 24 -4.80 -3.22 -11.35
C ILE A 24 -5.94 -2.21 -11.46
N LEU A 25 -7.17 -2.67 -11.74
CA LEU A 25 -8.36 -1.81 -11.82
C LEU A 25 -8.70 -1.18 -10.47
N GLY A 26 -8.49 -1.89 -9.36
CA GLY A 26 -8.67 -1.39 -7.99
C GLY A 26 -7.68 -0.26 -7.65
N VAL A 27 -6.39 -0.51 -7.85
CA VAL A 27 -5.30 0.47 -7.60
C VAL A 27 -5.46 1.71 -8.47
N SER A 28 -5.91 1.54 -9.72
CA SER A 28 -6.18 2.66 -10.64
C SER A 28 -7.27 3.62 -10.14
N ARG A 29 -8.31 3.09 -9.48
CA ARG A 29 -9.41 3.89 -8.92
C ARG A 29 -8.97 4.64 -7.66
N THR A 30 -8.29 3.96 -6.75
CA THR A 30 -7.78 4.57 -5.51
C THR A 30 -6.75 5.65 -5.80
N THR A 31 -5.84 5.42 -6.74
CA THR A 31 -4.85 6.42 -7.17
C THR A 31 -5.51 7.67 -7.78
N LEU A 32 -6.57 7.48 -8.58
CA LEU A 32 -7.32 8.61 -9.16
C LEU A 32 -8.02 9.44 -8.08
N ALA A 33 -8.59 8.79 -7.05
CA ALA A 33 -9.19 9.48 -5.90
C ALA A 33 -8.13 10.27 -5.11
N MET A 34 -6.99 9.65 -4.78
CA MET A 34 -5.89 10.35 -4.08
C MET A 34 -5.32 11.54 -4.88
N ALA A 35 -5.28 11.43 -6.22
CA ALA A 35 -4.86 12.52 -7.09
C ALA A 35 -5.87 13.68 -7.10
N ARG A 36 -7.17 13.38 -7.01
CA ARG A 36 -8.23 14.40 -6.87
C ARG A 36 -8.15 15.13 -5.54
N ASP A 37 -7.77 14.45 -4.46
CA ASP A 37 -7.66 15.03 -3.11
C ASP A 37 -6.39 15.88 -2.89
N ARG A 38 -5.63 16.19 -3.96
CA ARG A 38 -4.40 17.03 -3.95
C ARG A 38 -3.32 16.58 -2.95
N HIS A 39 -3.33 15.31 -2.51
CA HIS A 39 -2.36 14.76 -1.55
C HIS A 39 -1.02 14.34 -2.17
N LEU A 40 -0.87 14.42 -3.50
CA LEU A 40 0.36 14.05 -4.20
C LEU A 40 0.90 15.20 -5.09
N PRO A 41 2.21 15.55 -4.99
CA PRO A 41 2.86 16.48 -5.92
C PRO A 41 2.91 15.89 -7.34
N ARG A 42 2.73 16.74 -8.36
CA ARG A 42 2.51 16.41 -9.79
C ARG A 42 3.54 15.45 -10.41
N TRP A 43 4.71 15.24 -9.81
CA TRP A 43 5.74 14.32 -10.30
C TRP A 43 5.45 12.84 -9.99
N LEU A 44 4.65 12.53 -8.96
CA LEU A 44 4.16 11.16 -8.74
C LEU A 44 2.90 10.85 -9.56
N ALA A 45 2.34 11.86 -10.25
CA ALA A 45 1.27 11.70 -11.23
C ALA A 45 1.76 11.17 -12.59
N ALA A 46 3.07 10.87 -12.71
CA ALA A 46 3.62 10.12 -13.84
C ALA A 46 3.31 8.61 -13.71
N VAL A 47 2.04 8.29 -13.49
CA VAL A 47 1.51 6.96 -13.81
C VAL A 47 1.10 7.05 -15.28
N HIS A 48 1.55 6.10 -16.11
CA HIS A 48 1.30 6.17 -17.56
C HIS A 48 -0.20 6.43 -17.82
N PRO A 49 -0.58 7.54 -18.49
CA PRO A 49 -1.97 8.03 -18.55
C PRO A 49 -2.96 7.07 -19.22
N ARG A 50 -2.48 6.00 -19.86
CA ARG A 50 -3.28 5.00 -20.57
C ARG A 50 -3.50 3.70 -19.79
N PHE A 51 -2.59 3.31 -18.90
CA PHE A 51 -2.64 2.02 -18.19
C PHE A 51 -2.74 2.14 -16.67
N LYS A 52 -2.43 3.31 -16.08
CA LYS A 52 -2.49 3.52 -14.61
C LYS A 52 -1.72 2.49 -13.77
N VAL A 53 -0.78 1.76 -14.37
CA VAL A 53 0.12 0.83 -13.67
C VAL A 53 1.56 1.28 -13.86
N PRO A 54 2.36 1.37 -12.78
CA PRO A 54 3.79 1.57 -12.89
C PRO A 54 4.43 0.26 -13.35
N PHE A 55 4.36 -0.05 -14.65
CA PHE A 55 4.85 -1.31 -15.24
C PHE A 55 6.29 -1.63 -14.81
N ARG A 56 7.16 -0.62 -14.69
CA ARG A 56 8.53 -0.80 -14.16
C ARG A 56 8.56 -1.19 -12.68
N ALA A 57 7.71 -0.59 -11.85
CA ALA A 57 7.64 -0.95 -10.43
C ALA A 57 7.02 -2.34 -10.24
N GLU A 58 6.00 -2.68 -11.02
CA GLU A 58 5.39 -4.01 -11.01
C GLU A 58 6.38 -5.09 -11.50
N LEU A 59 7.15 -4.81 -12.55
CA LEU A 59 8.16 -5.72 -13.06
C LEU A 59 9.34 -5.88 -12.09
N VAL A 60 9.75 -4.81 -11.40
CA VAL A 60 10.77 -4.88 -10.33
C VAL A 60 10.23 -5.66 -9.13
N VAL A 61 9.00 -5.38 -8.67
CA VAL A 61 8.37 -6.11 -7.56
C VAL A 61 8.19 -7.57 -7.93
N GLY A 62 7.69 -7.87 -9.13
CA GLY A 62 7.55 -9.22 -9.66
C GLY A 62 8.89 -9.95 -9.76
N ALA A 63 9.95 -9.27 -10.21
CA ALA A 63 11.30 -9.84 -10.24
C ALA A 63 11.86 -10.10 -8.84
N VAL A 64 11.65 -9.19 -7.88
CA VAL A 64 12.05 -9.37 -6.48
C VAL A 64 11.27 -10.54 -5.86
N VAL A 65 9.96 -10.63 -6.10
CA VAL A 65 9.13 -11.75 -5.62
C VAL A 65 9.55 -13.05 -6.27
N ALA A 66 9.85 -13.08 -7.56
CA ALA A 66 10.34 -14.27 -8.26
C ALA A 66 11.71 -14.71 -7.72
N ALA A 67 12.63 -13.77 -7.48
CA ALA A 67 13.93 -14.06 -6.88
C ALA A 67 13.78 -14.57 -5.43
N LEU A 68 12.90 -13.96 -4.63
CA LEU A 68 12.58 -14.43 -3.29
C LEU A 68 11.93 -15.82 -3.34
N ALA A 69 11.00 -16.08 -4.26
CA ALA A 69 10.38 -17.39 -4.41
C ALA A 69 11.39 -18.46 -4.88
N ALA A 70 12.41 -18.08 -5.65
CA ALA A 70 13.49 -18.98 -6.07
C ALA A 70 14.53 -19.25 -4.97
N THR A 71 14.68 -18.33 -4.00
CA THR A 71 15.74 -18.40 -2.95
C THR A 71 15.20 -18.71 -1.56
N ALA A 72 13.92 -18.42 -1.28
CA ALA A 72 13.28 -18.60 0.01
C ALA A 72 12.33 -19.79 0.00
N ASP A 73 12.23 -20.45 1.15
CA ASP A 73 11.23 -21.49 1.38
C ASP A 73 9.82 -20.90 1.18
N ILE A 74 8.97 -21.61 0.41
CA ILE A 74 7.60 -21.20 0.09
C ILE A 74 6.83 -20.82 1.35
N ARG A 75 7.10 -21.50 2.47
CA ARG A 75 6.50 -21.21 3.78
C ARG A 75 6.84 -19.80 4.29
N GLY A 76 8.09 -19.37 4.12
CA GLY A 76 8.54 -18.04 4.52
C GLY A 76 7.93 -16.93 3.66
N ALA A 77 7.82 -17.16 2.34
CA ALA A 77 7.18 -16.23 1.41
C ALA A 77 5.68 -16.06 1.70
N ILE A 78 4.97 -17.17 2.00
CA ILE A 78 3.57 -17.14 2.41
C ILE A 78 3.42 -16.36 3.71
N GLY A 79 4.25 -16.64 4.73
CA GLY A 79 4.19 -15.94 6.00
C GLY A 79 4.45 -14.43 5.86
N PHE A 80 5.41 -14.03 5.02
CA PHE A 80 5.69 -12.62 4.73
C PHE A 80 4.48 -11.93 4.08
N SER A 81 3.88 -12.55 3.06
CA SER A 81 2.69 -12.02 2.40
C SER A 81 1.49 -11.93 3.36
N SER A 82 1.25 -12.97 4.17
CA SER A 82 0.19 -12.99 5.17
C SER A 82 0.37 -11.88 6.21
N PHE A 83 1.59 -11.66 6.69
CA PHE A 83 1.87 -10.56 7.62
C PHE A 83 1.50 -9.19 7.01
N GLY A 84 1.87 -8.94 5.75
CA GLY A 84 1.50 -7.71 5.05
C GLY A 84 -0.02 -7.49 4.97
N VAL A 85 -0.77 -8.55 4.66
CA VAL A 85 -2.24 -8.52 4.64
C VAL A 85 -2.82 -8.28 6.03
N LEU A 86 -2.29 -8.91 7.07
CA LEU A 86 -2.72 -8.70 8.46
C LEU A 86 -2.49 -7.26 8.89
N VAL A 87 -1.34 -6.66 8.56
CA VAL A 87 -1.06 -5.25 8.86
C VAL A 87 -2.00 -4.33 8.08
N TYR A 88 -2.23 -4.58 6.80
CA TYR A 88 -3.19 -3.83 6.00
C TYR A 88 -4.59 -3.83 6.64
N TYR A 89 -5.09 -5.00 7.04
CA TYR A 89 -6.38 -5.11 7.71
C TYR A 89 -6.37 -4.52 9.12
N ALA A 90 -5.29 -4.64 9.88
CA ALA A 90 -5.18 -4.00 11.19
C ALA A 90 -5.32 -2.48 11.07
N ILE A 91 -4.63 -1.87 10.09
CA ILE A 91 -4.74 -0.43 9.82
C ILE A 91 -6.17 -0.07 9.40
N ALA A 92 -6.78 -0.83 8.48
CA ALA A 92 -8.15 -0.57 8.05
C ALA A 92 -9.17 -0.64 9.22
N ASN A 93 -9.02 -1.63 10.11
CA ASN A 93 -9.84 -1.76 11.30
C ASN A 93 -9.60 -0.62 12.30
N ALA A 94 -8.34 -0.21 12.50
CA ALA A 94 -8.00 0.94 13.33
C ALA A 94 -8.61 2.23 12.78
N SER A 95 -8.53 2.46 11.47
CA SER A 95 -9.17 3.60 10.79
C SER A 95 -10.68 3.60 10.99
N ALA A 96 -11.33 2.44 10.86
CA ALA A 96 -12.77 2.30 11.09
C ALA A 96 -13.20 2.61 12.54
N LEU A 97 -12.32 2.39 13.54
CA LEU A 97 -12.60 2.76 14.93
C LEU A 97 -12.63 4.29 15.13
N THR A 98 -11.84 5.04 14.35
CA THR A 98 -11.76 6.50 14.38
C THR A 98 -12.94 7.21 13.74
N LEU A 99 -13.76 6.54 12.92
CA LEU A 99 -14.93 7.16 12.29
C LEU A 99 -16.00 7.55 13.34
N GLY A 100 -16.54 8.77 13.17
CA GLY A 100 -17.65 9.31 13.93
C GLY A 100 -18.97 8.62 13.58
N LEU A 101 -19.99 8.74 14.45
CA LEU A 101 -21.31 8.15 14.23
C LEU A 101 -22.00 8.72 12.97
N ASP A 102 -21.71 9.97 12.63
CA ASP A 102 -22.29 10.70 11.48
C ASP A 102 -21.74 10.25 10.11
N GLU A 103 -20.66 9.46 10.10
CA GLU A 103 -19.95 9.05 8.88
C GLU A 103 -20.27 7.59 8.45
N GLY A 104 -21.33 6.99 9.02
CA GLY A 104 -21.73 5.61 8.70
C GLY A 104 -20.94 4.55 9.48
N ARG A 105 -20.73 4.80 10.77
CA ARG A 105 -19.88 3.98 11.64
C ARG A 105 -20.34 2.50 11.69
N PRO A 106 -19.49 1.52 11.33
CA PRO A 106 -19.78 0.13 11.60
C PRO A 106 -19.85 -0.10 13.12
N ARG A 107 -20.65 -1.06 13.58
CA ARG A 107 -20.77 -1.41 15.02
C ARG A 107 -19.35 -1.65 15.56
N ARG A 108 -18.92 -0.90 16.59
CA ARG A 108 -17.52 -0.91 17.14
C ARG A 108 -16.96 -2.30 17.44
N LEU A 109 -17.84 -3.28 17.66
CA LEU A 109 -17.47 -4.68 17.84
C LEU A 109 -16.78 -5.28 16.60
N ILE A 110 -17.22 -4.93 15.39
CA ILE A 110 -16.71 -5.54 14.15
C ILE A 110 -15.25 -5.16 13.90
N PRO A 111 -14.85 -3.86 13.90
CA PRO A 111 -13.45 -3.50 13.71
C PRO A 111 -12.57 -3.93 14.88
N LEU A 112 -13.10 -3.94 16.11
CA LEU A 112 -12.34 -4.34 17.29
C LEU A 112 -12.00 -5.83 17.26
N VAL A 113 -12.97 -6.69 16.94
CA VAL A 113 -12.74 -8.14 16.78
C VAL A 113 -11.79 -8.39 15.61
N GLY A 114 -11.95 -7.66 14.49
CA GLY A 114 -11.04 -7.74 13.35
C GLY A 114 -9.59 -7.35 13.71
N LEU A 115 -9.41 -6.27 14.47
CA LEU A 115 -8.10 -5.81 14.92
C LEU A 115 -7.45 -6.84 15.86
N ILE A 116 -8.19 -7.33 16.86
CA ILE A 116 -7.72 -8.35 17.79
C ILE A 116 -7.32 -9.61 17.02
N GLY A 117 -8.16 -10.06 16.09
CA GLY A 117 -7.87 -11.21 15.23
C GLY A 117 -6.58 -11.02 14.42
N CYS A 118 -6.37 -9.84 13.84
CA CYS A 118 -5.15 -9.53 13.08
C CYS A 118 -3.91 -9.59 13.98
N VAL A 119 -3.98 -9.04 15.19
CA VAL A 119 -2.87 -9.04 16.15
C VAL A 119 -2.57 -10.45 16.63
N VAL A 120 -3.59 -11.22 17.02
CA VAL A 120 -3.43 -12.61 17.47
C VAL A 120 -2.80 -13.47 16.37
N LEU A 121 -3.30 -13.37 15.13
CA LEU A 121 -2.71 -14.11 14.00
C LEU A 121 -1.27 -13.65 13.72
N ALA A 122 -0.96 -12.37 13.84
CA ALA A 122 0.40 -11.88 13.65
C ALA A 122 1.38 -12.46 14.67
N PHE A 123 0.95 -12.67 15.92
CA PHE A 123 1.75 -13.37 16.94
C PHE A 123 1.82 -14.89 16.75
N ALA A 124 0.84 -15.49 16.08
CA ALA A 124 0.85 -16.90 15.71
C ALA A 124 1.76 -17.21 14.51
N LEU A 125 2.17 -16.19 13.75
CA LEU A 125 3.08 -16.34 12.61
C LEU A 125 4.53 -16.58 13.07
N PRO A 126 5.34 -17.31 12.29
CA PRO A 126 6.75 -17.52 12.59
C PRO A 126 7.50 -16.18 12.68
N LEU A 127 8.35 -16.05 13.71
CA LEU A 127 9.09 -14.83 14.03
C LEU A 127 9.92 -14.30 12.85
N SER A 128 10.41 -15.20 11.98
CA SER A 128 11.17 -14.83 10.77
C SER A 128 10.33 -14.01 9.78
N SER A 129 9.08 -14.40 9.54
CA SER A 129 8.15 -13.68 8.66
C SER A 129 7.72 -12.34 9.26
N VAL A 130 7.49 -12.32 10.58
CA VAL A 130 7.13 -11.10 11.31
C VAL A 130 8.28 -10.10 11.31
N ALA A 131 9.51 -10.54 11.59
CA ALA A 131 10.69 -9.69 11.60
C ALA A 131 10.99 -9.11 10.22
N ALA A 132 10.97 -9.94 9.17
CA ALA A 132 11.15 -9.49 7.78
C ALA A 132 10.05 -8.49 7.37
N GLY A 133 8.79 -8.80 7.68
CA GLY A 133 7.66 -7.91 7.42
C GLY A 133 7.78 -6.58 8.16
N ALA A 134 8.10 -6.61 9.45
CA ALA A 134 8.26 -5.42 10.28
C ALA A 134 9.44 -4.55 9.81
N ALA A 135 10.55 -5.15 9.39
CA ALA A 135 11.69 -4.42 8.83
C ALA A 135 11.29 -3.67 7.55
N VAL A 136 10.62 -4.34 6.62
CA VAL A 136 10.14 -3.71 5.37
C VAL A 136 9.14 -2.59 5.66
N LEU A 137 8.20 -2.82 6.59
CA LEU A 137 7.27 -1.78 7.03
C LEU A 137 7.99 -0.59 7.66
N GLY A 138 8.98 -0.83 8.51
CA GLY A 138 9.81 0.21 9.11
C GLY A 138 10.52 1.06 8.06
N VAL A 139 11.10 0.43 7.04
CA VAL A 139 11.72 1.14 5.90
C VAL A 139 10.67 1.98 5.15
N GLY A 140 9.48 1.43 4.90
CA GLY A 140 8.38 2.15 4.25
C GLY A 140 7.93 3.38 5.03
N VAL A 141 7.77 3.26 6.35
CA VAL A 141 7.41 4.36 7.25
C VAL A 141 8.51 5.42 7.29
N ALA A 142 9.78 5.00 7.37
CA ALA A 142 10.92 5.92 7.34
C ALA A 142 10.96 6.71 6.01
N ALA A 143 10.82 6.03 4.88
CA ALA A 143 10.76 6.66 3.56
C ALA A 143 9.58 7.64 3.43
N TYR A 144 8.40 7.27 3.96
CA TYR A 144 7.24 8.16 4.00
C TYR A 144 7.51 9.39 4.89
N GLY A 145 8.11 9.21 6.06
CA GLY A 145 8.49 10.28 6.98
C GLY A 145 9.47 11.28 6.34
N VAL A 146 10.53 10.77 5.69
CA VAL A 146 11.50 11.60 4.96
C VAL A 146 10.82 12.39 3.84
N ARG A 147 9.96 11.75 3.04
CA ARG A 147 9.19 12.45 1.99
C ARG A 147 8.28 13.53 2.57
N ARG A 148 7.62 13.27 3.70
CA ARG A 148 6.74 14.22 4.39
C ARG A 148 7.51 15.43 4.93
N ILE A 149 8.73 15.24 5.41
CA ILE A 149 9.60 16.33 5.88
C ILE A 149 10.07 17.20 4.71
N ILE A 150 10.51 16.58 3.60
CA ILE A 150 10.98 17.30 2.40
C ILE A 150 9.84 18.13 1.78
N THR A 151 8.64 17.55 1.63
CA THR A 151 7.48 18.27 1.06
C THR A 151 6.96 19.39 1.97
N ARG A 152 7.06 19.26 3.30
CA ARG A 152 6.73 20.35 4.24
C ARG A 152 7.71 21.53 4.12
N ARG A 153 9.01 21.24 3.97
CA ARG A 153 10.03 22.29 3.78
C ARG A 153 9.84 23.08 2.50
N ALA A 154 9.49 22.42 1.39
CA ALA A 154 9.23 23.09 0.11
C ALA A 154 8.05 24.08 0.16
N ARG A 155 7.03 23.84 1.00
CA ARG A 155 5.90 24.79 1.16
C ARG A 155 6.25 26.02 1.99
N GLN A 156 7.23 25.95 2.89
CA GLN A 156 7.63 27.09 3.73
C GLN A 156 8.47 28.12 2.95
N THR A 157 9.25 27.67 1.96
CA THR A 157 10.08 28.57 1.13
C THR A 157 9.23 29.49 0.24
N ASP A 158 8.07 29.01 -0.25
CA ASP A 158 7.16 29.77 -1.12
C ASP A 158 6.34 30.82 -0.33
N SER A 159 5.96 30.53 0.92
CA SER A 159 5.27 31.48 1.80
C SER A 159 6.16 32.64 2.27
N GLY A 160 7.48 32.45 2.31
CA GLY A 160 8.42 33.52 2.68
C GLY A 160 8.63 34.58 1.60
N ASP A 161 8.43 34.23 0.33
CA ASP A 161 8.70 35.12 -0.82
C ASP A 161 7.49 36.03 -1.12
N THR A 162 6.26 35.51 -0.95
CA THR A 162 5.02 36.29 -1.13
C THR A 162 4.87 37.42 -0.07
N GLN A 163 5.44 37.23 1.12
CA GLN A 163 5.39 38.24 2.19
C GLN A 163 6.44 39.35 2.02
N ARG A 164 7.50 39.13 1.23
CA ARG A 164 8.52 40.16 0.90
C ARG A 164 8.12 41.06 -0.27
N SER A 165 7.31 40.59 -1.21
CA SER A 165 6.87 41.38 -2.37
C SER A 165 5.68 42.31 -2.08
N GLY A 166 5.09 42.23 -0.88
CA GLY A 166 3.87 42.96 -0.50
C GLY A 166 4.09 44.24 0.32
N HIS A 167 5.32 44.73 0.50
CA HIS A 167 5.54 46.04 1.12
C HIS A 167 5.66 47.10 0.00
N PRO A 168 4.62 47.92 -0.24
CA PRO A 168 4.74 49.05 -1.15
C PRO A 168 5.69 50.04 -0.49
N SER A 169 6.74 50.42 -1.21
CA SER A 169 7.56 51.59 -0.90
C SER A 169 6.64 52.80 -0.83
N ALA A 170 6.26 53.17 0.40
CA ALA A 170 5.71 54.46 0.73
C ALA A 170 6.83 55.49 0.62
N THR A 171 6.85 56.21 -0.49
CA THR A 171 7.48 57.52 -0.65
C THR A 171 6.75 58.24 -1.77
#